data_AF-A0A6H5I1W4-F1
#
_entry.id   AF-A0A6H5I1W4-F1
#
_cell.length_a   1.000
_cell.length_b   1.000
_cell.length_c   1.000
_cell.angle_alpha   90.00
_cell.angle_beta   90.00
_cell.angle_gamma   90.00
#
_symmetry.space_group_name_H-M   'P 1'
#
loop_
_entity.id
_entity.type
_entity.pdbx_description
1 polymer ?
#
loop_
_entity_poly.entity_id
_entity_poly.type
_entity_poly.pdbx_seq_one_letter_code
_entity_poly.pdbx_strand_id
1 'polypeptide(L)'
;MSALNKLRNFVMEYELEIQVAGPLVAVICRMFSNTHAKETLNALMPFLVDKVLEILGDGDDVIKAEAVDHQLLYPLLLLKSLSLVHCDVMMIHVDSFSKVVDRVIKMKNREAQTLGTKIMANCAQSLGSASIYACDVDYENKNHCYVRDWGVSGKIYDTKLLSEMPGEREFEALKGIFHRYFDYALRIINGFIEKGDSSLK
;
A
#
# COMPACT_ATOMS: atom_id res chain seq x y z
N MET A 1 20.15 10.50 13.35
CA MET A 1 19.20 9.42 12.99
C MET A 1 18.02 10.06 12.28
N SER A 2 17.81 9.75 10.99
CA SER A 2 16.70 10.31 10.20
C SER A 2 15.34 9.88 10.76
N ALA A 3 14.30 10.69 10.55
CA ALA A 3 12.93 10.37 10.96
C ALA A 3 12.45 9.05 10.32
N LEU A 4 12.82 8.79 9.06
CA LEU A 4 12.48 7.54 8.38
C LEU A 4 13.15 6.32 9.04
N ASN A 5 14.41 6.44 9.48
CA ASN A 5 15.09 5.35 10.19
C ASN A 5 14.43 5.05 11.54
N LYS A 6 13.94 6.08 12.25
CA LYS A 6 13.19 5.87 13.50
C LYS A 6 11.88 5.13 13.22
N LEU A 7 11.13 5.54 12.20
CA LEU A 7 9.90 4.86 11.79
C LEU A 7 10.18 3.40 11.41
N ARG A 8 11.21 3.16 10.60
CA ARG A 8 11.62 1.81 10.17
C ARG A 8 11.94 0.93 11.38
N ASN A 9 12.76 1.39 12.31
CA ASN A 9 13.10 0.62 13.51
C ASN A 9 11.84 0.32 14.34
N PHE A 10 10.96 1.31 14.52
CA PHE A 10 9.70 1.11 15.23
C PHE A 10 8.82 0.04 14.57
N VAL A 11 8.64 0.10 13.25
CA VAL A 11 7.84 -0.88 12.48
C VAL A 11 8.45 -2.29 12.56
N MET A 12 9.77 -2.41 12.67
CA MET A 12 10.47 -3.70 12.77
C MET A 12 10.40 -4.31 14.17
N GLU A 13 10.45 -3.48 15.21
CA GLU A 13 10.54 -3.93 16.60
C GLU A 13 9.17 -4.17 17.25
N TYR A 14 8.15 -3.43 16.81
CA TYR A 14 6.84 -3.43 17.48
C TYR A 14 5.76 -4.03 16.60
N GLU A 15 4.90 -4.82 17.25
CA GLU A 15 3.66 -5.30 16.69
C GLU A 15 2.50 -4.74 17.51
N LEU A 16 1.53 -4.15 16.81
CA LEU A 16 0.42 -3.45 17.45
C LEU A 16 -0.91 -4.06 17.03
N GLU A 17 -1.90 -3.90 17.89
CA GLU A 17 -3.28 -4.23 17.58
C GLU A 17 -3.84 -3.32 16.47
N ILE A 18 -4.87 -3.79 15.77
CA ILE A 18 -5.34 -3.20 14.51
C ILE A 18 -6.54 -2.26 14.64
N GLN A 19 -7.06 -2.06 15.84
CA GLN A 19 -8.25 -1.23 16.10
C GLN A 19 -7.88 0.23 16.39
N VAL A 20 -6.77 0.52 17.06
CA VAL A 20 -6.40 1.89 17.49
C VAL A 20 -4.94 2.23 17.19
N ALA A 21 -3.98 1.59 17.87
CA ALA A 21 -2.56 1.89 17.80
C ALA A 21 -1.98 1.56 16.43
N GLY A 22 -2.35 0.43 15.85
CA GLY A 22 -1.92 0.04 14.51
C GLY A 22 -2.33 1.05 13.43
N PRO A 23 -3.62 1.45 13.36
CA PRO A 23 -4.07 2.52 12.46
C PRO A 23 -3.33 3.85 12.62
N LEU A 24 -2.96 4.25 13.84
CA LEU A 24 -2.15 5.46 14.06
C LEU A 24 -0.78 5.35 13.39
N VAL A 25 -0.11 4.21 13.52
CA VAL A 25 1.19 3.97 12.85
C VAL A 25 1.02 3.87 11.34
N ALA A 26 -0.08 3.29 10.86
CA ALA A 26 -0.40 3.25 9.43
C ALA A 26 -0.58 4.66 8.85
N VAL A 27 -1.19 5.59 9.61
CA VAL A 27 -1.26 7.00 9.21
C VAL A 27 0.14 7.61 9.11
N ILE A 28 1.02 7.35 10.08
CA ILE A 28 2.41 7.84 10.03
C ILE A 28 3.12 7.27 8.79
N CYS A 29 3.02 5.97 8.52
CA CYS A 29 3.59 5.33 7.33
C CYS A 29 3.11 6.01 6.03
N ARG A 30 1.81 6.31 5.96
CA ARG A 30 1.22 7.01 4.82
C ARG A 30 1.76 8.44 4.66
N MET A 31 2.00 9.16 5.75
CA MET A 31 2.59 10.51 5.67
C MET A 31 4.01 10.48 5.10
N PHE A 32 4.80 9.46 5.47
CA PHE A 32 6.13 9.26 4.90
C PHE A 32 6.04 8.85 3.42
N SER A 33 5.13 7.96 3.05
CA SER A 33 4.96 7.55 1.66
C SER A 33 4.43 8.67 0.76
N ASN A 34 3.66 9.63 1.30
CA ASN A 34 3.17 10.79 0.53
C ASN A 34 4.26 11.85 0.29
N THR A 35 5.35 11.86 1.06
CA THR A 35 6.40 12.89 0.98
C THR A 35 7.68 12.37 0.36
N HIS A 36 8.09 11.16 0.73
CA HIS A 36 9.30 10.48 0.26
C HIS A 36 8.97 9.03 -0.10
N ALA A 37 8.08 8.87 -1.08
CA ALA A 37 7.48 7.58 -1.45
C ALA A 37 8.54 6.51 -1.69
N LYS A 38 9.52 6.82 -2.54
CA LYS A 38 10.56 5.88 -2.96
C LYS A 38 11.44 5.43 -1.81
N GLU A 39 11.96 6.34 -1.00
CA GLU A 39 12.79 6.03 0.16
C GLU A 39 12.00 5.23 1.20
N THR A 40 10.75 5.63 1.44
CA THR A 40 9.88 5.00 2.44
C THR A 40 9.55 3.56 2.05
N LEU A 41 9.11 3.33 0.81
CA LEU A 41 8.77 1.99 0.35
C LEU A 41 10.01 1.10 0.28
N ASN A 42 11.16 1.59 -0.20
CA ASN A 42 12.41 0.82 -0.18
C ASN A 42 12.84 0.43 1.25
N ALA A 43 12.58 1.28 2.24
CA ALA A 43 12.95 1.02 3.63
C ALA A 43 12.02 0.00 4.33
N LEU A 44 10.73 -0.02 3.99
CA LEU A 44 9.69 -0.77 4.71
C LEU A 44 9.17 -2.00 3.95
N MET A 45 9.03 -1.92 2.62
CA MET A 45 8.38 -2.96 1.81
C MET A 45 9.04 -4.34 1.93
N PRO A 46 10.37 -4.50 1.83
CA PRO A 46 11.00 -5.82 1.89
C PRO A 46 10.63 -6.55 3.19
N PHE A 47 10.78 -5.88 4.34
CA PHE A 47 10.47 -6.44 5.64
C PHE A 47 8.99 -6.80 5.79
N LEU A 48 8.08 -5.92 5.39
CA LEU A 48 6.64 -6.15 5.54
C LEU A 48 6.14 -7.27 4.63
N VAL A 49 6.63 -7.33 3.38
CA VAL A 49 6.29 -8.39 2.43
C VAL A 49 6.81 -9.73 2.91
N ASP A 50 8.08 -9.79 3.32
CA ASP A 50 8.69 -11.03 3.83
C ASP A 50 7.97 -11.51 5.10
N LYS A 51 7.68 -10.62 6.05
CA LYS A 51 6.94 -10.98 7.27
C LYS A 51 5.56 -11.56 6.95
N VAL A 52 4.82 -10.96 6.02
CA VAL A 52 3.50 -11.47 5.62
C VAL A 52 3.61 -12.83 4.94
N LEU A 53 4.54 -12.99 4.00
CA LEU A 53 4.72 -14.24 3.26
C LEU A 53 5.23 -15.37 4.16
N GLU A 54 6.11 -15.08 5.11
CA GLU A 54 6.58 -16.04 6.11
C GLU A 54 5.44 -16.56 6.99
N ILE A 55 4.57 -15.67 7.48
CA ILE A 55 3.41 -16.06 8.31
C ILE A 55 2.41 -16.88 7.49
N LEU A 56 2.18 -16.52 6.24
CA LEU A 56 1.28 -17.28 5.36
C LEU A 56 1.86 -18.65 4.99
N GLY A 57 3.20 -18.77 4.96
CA GLY A 57 3.93 -19.99 4.63
C GLY A 57 3.56 -20.58 3.26
N ASP A 58 4.02 -21.80 3.00
CA ASP A 58 3.68 -22.54 1.79
C ASP A 58 2.35 -23.31 1.92
N GLY A 59 1.91 -23.59 3.15
CA GLY A 59 0.69 -24.31 3.45
C GLY A 59 -0.60 -23.50 3.28
N ASP A 60 -1.73 -24.20 3.28
CA ASP A 60 -3.07 -23.60 3.17
C ASP A 60 -3.72 -23.33 4.54
N ASP A 61 -3.10 -23.73 5.65
CA ASP A 61 -3.74 -23.73 6.97
C ASP A 61 -4.16 -22.32 7.39
N VAL A 62 -3.27 -21.34 7.24
CA VAL A 62 -3.55 -19.92 7.54
C VAL A 62 -4.55 -19.33 6.55
N ILE A 63 -4.54 -19.76 5.29
CA ILE A 63 -5.49 -19.30 4.27
C ILE A 63 -6.91 -19.76 4.60
N LYS A 64 -7.05 -20.99 5.13
CA LYS A 64 -8.33 -21.59 5.52
C LYS A 64 -8.79 -21.18 6.93
N ALA A 65 -7.95 -20.50 7.70
CA ALA A 65 -8.27 -20.08 9.06
C ALA A 65 -9.34 -18.96 9.08
N GLU A 66 -10.36 -19.12 9.92
CA GLU A 66 -11.38 -18.09 10.16
C GLU A 66 -10.87 -16.97 11.06
N ALA A 67 -10.04 -17.32 12.06
CA ALA A 67 -9.39 -16.38 12.96
C ALA A 67 -7.91 -16.22 12.59
N VAL A 68 -7.43 -14.97 12.60
CA VAL A 68 -6.07 -14.61 12.23
C VAL A 68 -5.54 -13.64 13.29
N ASP A 69 -4.30 -13.82 13.70
CA ASP A 69 -3.65 -12.99 14.72
C ASP A 69 -3.19 -11.64 14.15
N HIS A 70 -2.98 -10.67 15.04
CA HIS A 70 -2.39 -9.36 14.74
C HIS A 70 -1.02 -9.47 14.06
N GLN A 71 -0.29 -10.59 14.26
CA GLN A 71 0.97 -10.88 13.57
C GLN A 71 0.86 -10.77 12.06
N LEU A 72 -0.29 -11.15 11.48
CA LEU A 72 -0.55 -11.02 10.06
C LEU A 72 -1.31 -9.72 9.73
N LEU A 73 -2.33 -9.38 10.53
CA LEU A 73 -3.21 -8.24 10.24
C LEU A 73 -2.47 -6.89 10.33
N TYR A 74 -1.53 -6.74 11.26
CA TYR A 74 -0.79 -5.50 11.43
C TYR A 74 0.15 -5.19 10.26
N PRO A 75 1.02 -6.10 9.79
CA PRO A 75 1.80 -5.87 8.57
C PRO A 75 0.94 -5.61 7.33
N LEU A 76 -0.20 -6.29 7.17
CA LEU A 76 -1.15 -6.02 6.08
C LEU A 76 -1.75 -4.62 6.15
N LEU A 77 -2.08 -4.14 7.35
CA LEU A 77 -2.55 -2.78 7.58
C LEU A 77 -1.49 -1.75 7.17
N LEU A 78 -0.22 -2.00 7.50
CA LEU A 78 0.88 -1.12 7.10
C LEU A 78 1.11 -1.16 5.58
N LEU A 79 1.11 -2.33 4.95
CA LEU A 79 1.19 -2.45 3.48
C LEU A 79 0.03 -1.71 2.79
N LYS A 80 -1.18 -1.80 3.33
CA LYS A 80 -2.34 -1.04 2.83
C LYS A 80 -2.13 0.48 2.92
N SER A 81 -1.36 0.95 3.91
CA SER A 81 -1.07 2.39 4.04
C SER A 81 0.00 2.87 3.05
N LEU A 82 0.89 1.98 2.63
CA LEU A 82 1.99 2.24 1.70
C LEU A 82 1.61 2.00 0.23
N SER A 83 0.46 1.40 -0.05
CA SER A 83 0.06 0.99 -1.41
C SER A 83 -0.62 2.08 -2.24
N LEU A 84 -0.79 3.29 -1.71
CA LEU A 84 -1.33 4.45 -2.44
C LEU A 84 -0.23 5.50 -2.58
N VAL A 85 0.47 5.47 -3.71
CA VAL A 85 1.62 6.33 -4.04
C VAL A 85 1.55 6.75 -5.52
N HIS A 86 2.50 7.55 -5.97
CA HIS A 86 2.58 7.97 -7.38
C HIS A 86 2.92 6.77 -8.29
N CYS A 87 2.59 6.91 -9.57
CA CYS A 87 2.61 5.77 -10.48
C CYS A 87 4.03 5.26 -10.73
N ASP A 88 5.02 6.14 -10.76
CA ASP A 88 6.43 5.79 -10.94
C ASP A 88 6.98 4.89 -9.83
N VAL A 89 6.67 5.21 -8.56
CA VAL A 89 7.08 4.44 -7.39
C VAL A 89 6.26 3.17 -7.29
N MET A 90 4.96 3.21 -7.59
CA MET A 90 4.13 2.01 -7.61
C MET A 90 4.68 0.97 -8.59
N MET A 91 5.13 1.38 -9.77
CA MET A 91 5.71 0.48 -10.77
C MET A 91 6.93 -0.30 -10.26
N ILE A 92 7.71 0.26 -9.32
CA ILE A 92 8.86 -0.42 -8.71
C ILE A 92 8.40 -1.56 -7.77
N HIS A 93 7.24 -1.40 -7.13
CA HIS A 93 6.80 -2.27 -6.04
C HIS A 93 5.56 -3.12 -6.36
N VAL A 94 4.95 -2.94 -7.53
CA VAL A 94 3.69 -3.61 -7.92
C VAL A 94 3.76 -5.13 -7.77
N ASP A 95 4.86 -5.75 -8.20
CA ASP A 95 5.04 -7.21 -8.07
C ASP A 95 5.10 -7.67 -6.61
N SER A 96 5.68 -6.85 -5.73
CA SER A 96 5.76 -7.16 -4.30
C SER A 96 4.38 -7.10 -3.64
N PHE A 97 3.58 -6.09 -3.99
CA PHE A 97 2.18 -6.03 -3.56
C PHE A 97 1.37 -7.20 -4.12
N SER A 98 1.53 -7.52 -5.41
CA SER A 98 0.82 -8.63 -6.04
C SER A 98 1.12 -9.97 -5.38
N LYS A 99 2.37 -10.26 -5.01
CA LYS A 99 2.74 -11.48 -4.27
C LYS A 99 1.95 -11.65 -2.98
N VAL A 100 1.80 -10.57 -2.21
CA VAL A 100 1.02 -10.57 -0.97
C VAL A 100 -0.48 -10.74 -1.27
N VAL A 101 -1.01 -9.93 -2.18
CA VAL A 101 -2.45 -9.95 -2.52
C VAL A 101 -2.87 -11.32 -3.05
N ASP A 102 -2.04 -11.99 -3.87
CA ASP A 102 -2.31 -13.30 -4.46
C ASP A 102 -2.59 -14.40 -3.43
N ARG A 103 -2.05 -14.24 -2.22
CA ARG A 103 -2.29 -15.14 -1.08
C ARG A 103 -3.46 -14.64 -0.23
N VAL A 104 -3.46 -13.36 0.13
CA VAL A 104 -4.41 -12.78 1.09
C VAL A 104 -5.85 -12.75 0.56
N ILE A 105 -6.06 -12.54 -0.74
CA ILE A 105 -7.42 -12.46 -1.32
C ILE A 105 -8.18 -13.79 -1.24
N LYS A 106 -7.45 -14.90 -1.09
CA LYS A 106 -7.99 -16.27 -0.99
C LYS A 106 -8.31 -16.68 0.43
N MET A 107 -7.98 -15.84 1.42
CA MET A 107 -8.19 -16.15 2.83
C MET A 107 -9.68 -16.14 3.18
N LYS A 108 -10.10 -17.06 4.06
CA LYS A 108 -11.44 -17.06 4.65
C LYS A 108 -11.65 -15.91 5.63
N ASN A 109 -10.59 -15.47 6.32
CA ASN A 109 -10.68 -14.36 7.24
C ASN A 109 -11.01 -13.05 6.51
N ARG A 110 -12.21 -12.51 6.81
CA ARG A 110 -12.76 -11.31 6.16
C ARG A 110 -11.88 -10.08 6.34
N GLU A 111 -11.25 -9.91 7.50
CA GLU A 111 -10.45 -8.72 7.80
C GLU A 111 -9.16 -8.70 6.98
N ALA A 112 -8.42 -9.82 6.97
CA ALA A 112 -7.25 -10.01 6.11
C ALA A 112 -7.61 -9.83 4.63
N GLN A 113 -8.68 -10.49 4.16
CA GLN A 113 -9.13 -10.37 2.77
C GLN A 113 -9.50 -8.91 2.42
N THR A 114 -10.14 -8.17 3.34
CA THR A 114 -10.48 -6.76 3.15
C THR A 114 -9.23 -5.89 3.03
N LEU A 115 -8.20 -6.14 3.84
CA LEU A 115 -6.91 -5.45 3.72
C LEU A 115 -6.24 -5.76 2.39
N GLY A 116 -6.18 -7.03 1.98
CA GLY A 116 -5.63 -7.45 0.67
C GLY A 116 -6.35 -6.77 -0.51
N THR A 117 -7.68 -6.69 -0.44
CA THR A 117 -8.49 -6.04 -1.48
C THR A 117 -8.23 -4.53 -1.54
N LYS A 118 -8.08 -3.88 -0.37
CA LYS A 118 -7.71 -2.46 -0.30
C LYS A 118 -6.30 -2.20 -0.83
N ILE A 119 -5.33 -3.09 -0.56
CA ILE A 119 -3.99 -3.00 -1.14
C ILE A 119 -4.09 -2.99 -2.67
N MET A 120 -4.81 -3.97 -3.24
CA MET A 120 -5.03 -4.09 -4.68
C MET A 120 -5.73 -2.87 -5.27
N ALA A 121 -6.80 -2.39 -4.64
CA ALA A 121 -7.53 -1.19 -5.09
C ALA A 121 -6.63 0.05 -5.08
N ASN A 122 -5.81 0.24 -4.06
CA ASN A 122 -4.85 1.34 -3.98
C ASN A 122 -3.75 1.22 -5.06
N CYS A 123 -3.27 0.01 -5.37
CA CYS A 123 -2.31 -0.21 -6.46
C CYS A 123 -2.93 0.18 -7.80
N ALA A 124 -4.15 -0.28 -8.07
CA ALA A 124 -4.90 0.07 -9.27
C ALA A 124 -5.14 1.59 -9.37
N GLN A 125 -5.49 2.23 -8.26
CA GLN A 125 -5.67 3.69 -8.20
C GLN A 125 -4.37 4.43 -8.49
N SER A 126 -3.25 4.00 -7.91
CA SER A 126 -1.92 4.60 -8.10
C SER A 126 -1.48 4.52 -9.57
N LEU A 127 -1.79 3.41 -10.25
CA LEU A 127 -1.46 3.20 -11.67
C LEU A 127 -2.45 3.84 -12.64
N GLY A 128 -3.69 4.10 -12.21
CA GLY A 128 -4.77 4.58 -13.08
C GLY A 128 -5.11 6.06 -12.93
N SER A 129 -4.59 6.75 -11.91
CA SER A 129 -4.99 8.11 -11.58
C SER A 129 -3.85 9.10 -11.73
N ALA A 130 -4.18 10.26 -12.29
CA ALA A 130 -3.36 11.46 -12.15
C ALA A 130 -3.22 11.84 -10.67
N SER A 131 -2.01 12.15 -10.22
CA SER A 131 -1.80 12.62 -8.84
C SER A 131 -0.88 13.84 -8.80
N ILE A 132 -1.29 14.84 -8.03
CA ILE A 132 -0.41 15.94 -7.60
C ILE A 132 0.26 15.48 -6.32
N TYR A 133 1.59 15.52 -6.29
CA TYR A 133 2.36 14.94 -5.19
C TYR A 133 3.18 15.94 -4.41
N ALA A 134 3.58 17.04 -5.04
CA ALA A 134 4.37 18.06 -4.41
C ALA A 134 4.17 19.42 -5.09
N CYS A 135 4.66 20.46 -4.42
CA CYS A 135 4.96 21.73 -5.07
C CYS A 135 6.44 21.71 -5.48
N ASP A 136 6.76 22.36 -6.59
CA ASP A 136 8.14 22.55 -7.08
C ASP A 136 8.86 23.56 -6.18
N VAL A 137 9.23 23.11 -4.99
CA VAL A 137 9.95 23.88 -3.97
C VAL A 137 11.14 23.04 -3.53
N ASP A 138 12.33 23.62 -3.67
CA ASP A 138 13.56 23.02 -3.15
C ASP A 138 13.61 23.23 -1.63
N TYR A 139 13.14 22.24 -0.88
CA TYR A 139 13.21 22.19 0.59
C TYR A 139 14.59 21.75 1.11
N GLU A 140 15.53 21.42 0.22
CA GLU A 140 16.89 20.97 0.58
C GLU A 140 17.97 22.05 0.33
N ASN A 141 17.57 23.21 -0.19
CA ASN A 141 18.47 24.34 -0.44
C ASN A 141 19.06 24.90 0.86
N LYS A 142 20.28 24.47 1.18
CA LYS A 142 21.03 24.91 2.37
C LYS A 142 21.35 26.41 2.40
N ASN A 143 21.30 27.09 1.25
CA ASN A 143 21.58 28.52 1.16
C ASN A 143 20.32 29.37 1.42
N HIS A 144 19.15 28.76 1.51
CA HIS A 144 17.89 29.45 1.76
C HIS A 144 17.55 29.50 3.25
N CYS A 145 17.11 30.68 3.73
CA CYS A 145 16.77 30.89 5.14
C CYS A 145 15.27 30.67 5.38
N TYR A 146 14.84 29.41 5.49
CA TYR A 146 13.43 29.02 5.61
C TYR A 146 12.67 29.67 6.80
N VAL A 147 13.35 30.14 7.84
CA VAL A 147 12.72 30.89 8.95
C VAL A 147 12.04 32.17 8.45
N ARG A 148 12.50 32.74 7.34
CA ARG A 148 11.89 33.94 6.72
C ARG A 148 10.54 33.65 6.05
N ASP A 149 10.26 32.39 5.76
CA ASP A 149 9.00 31.98 5.11
C ASP A 149 7.89 31.67 6.13
N TRP A 150 8.18 31.76 7.43
CA TRP A 150 7.19 31.49 8.47
C TRP A 150 6.05 32.50 8.43
N GLY A 151 4.83 31.98 8.21
CA GLY A 151 3.63 32.81 8.09
C GLY A 151 3.44 33.48 6.72
N VAL A 152 4.33 33.21 5.75
CA VAL A 152 4.16 33.69 4.37
C VAL A 152 3.06 32.87 3.70
N SER A 153 2.07 33.56 3.12
CA SER A 153 1.02 32.90 2.34
C SER A 153 1.53 32.45 0.97
N GLY A 154 1.07 31.28 0.53
CA GLY A 154 1.39 30.77 -0.80
C GLY A 154 0.78 31.63 -1.90
N LYS A 155 1.55 31.89 -2.96
CA LYS A 155 1.06 32.59 -4.15
C LYS A 155 0.45 31.56 -5.11
N ILE A 156 -0.88 31.50 -5.15
CA ILE A 156 -1.63 30.47 -5.89
C ILE A 156 -1.21 30.41 -7.37
N TYR A 157 -1.08 31.56 -8.04
CA TYR A 157 -0.77 31.63 -9.47
C TYR A 157 0.70 31.33 -9.82
N ASP A 158 1.60 31.48 -8.84
CA ASP A 158 3.05 31.23 -9.03
C ASP A 158 3.44 29.81 -8.58
N THR A 159 2.53 29.07 -7.95
CA THR A 159 2.80 27.75 -7.40
C THR A 159 2.82 26.72 -8.52
N LYS A 160 3.99 26.18 -8.81
CA LYS A 160 4.17 25.05 -9.71
C LYS A 160 3.85 23.75 -8.97
N LEU A 161 2.90 23.00 -9.49
CA LEU A 161 2.50 21.71 -8.97
C LEU A 161 3.25 20.60 -9.72
N LEU A 162 3.85 19.70 -8.96
CA LEU A 162 4.41 18.47 -9.50
C LEU A 162 3.29 17.44 -9.55
N SER A 163 3.02 16.94 -10.74
CA SER A 163 1.99 15.96 -11.00
C SER A 163 2.49 14.88 -11.93
N GLU A 164 2.04 13.66 -11.73
CA GLU A 164 2.34 12.55 -12.61
C GLU A 164 1.07 12.04 -13.28
N MET A 165 1.23 11.67 -14.55
CA MET A 165 0.21 11.05 -15.38
C MET A 165 0.67 9.63 -15.72
N PRO A 166 -0.16 8.61 -15.47
CA PRO A 166 0.13 7.26 -15.94
C PRO A 166 0.36 7.21 -17.46
N GLY A 167 1.42 6.51 -17.87
CA GLY A 167 1.72 6.24 -19.28
C GLY A 167 1.28 4.84 -19.70
N GLU A 168 1.79 4.39 -20.85
CA GLU A 168 1.46 3.07 -21.40
C GLU A 168 1.90 1.93 -20.48
N ARG A 169 3.07 2.05 -19.85
CA ARG A 169 3.61 0.99 -18.96
C ARG A 169 2.73 0.79 -17.73
N GLU A 170 2.33 1.89 -17.10
CA GLU A 170 1.46 1.89 -15.93
C GLU A 170 0.08 1.33 -16.28
N PHE A 171 -0.42 1.66 -17.47
CA PHE A 171 -1.69 1.13 -17.99
C PHE A 171 -1.63 -0.38 -18.23
N GLU A 172 -0.55 -0.91 -18.80
CA GLU A 172 -0.38 -2.36 -18.97
C GLU A 172 -0.28 -3.09 -17.63
N ALA A 173 0.42 -2.51 -16.63
CA ALA A 173 0.45 -3.06 -15.28
C ALA A 173 -0.96 -3.08 -14.65
N LEU A 174 -1.74 -2.01 -14.82
CA LEU A 174 -3.12 -1.93 -14.36
C LEU A 174 -4.01 -3.00 -15.01
N LYS A 175 -3.90 -3.23 -16.32
CA LYS A 175 -4.62 -4.34 -17.00
C LYS A 175 -4.23 -5.69 -16.40
N GLY A 176 -2.94 -5.89 -16.12
CA GLY A 176 -2.43 -7.10 -15.48
C GLY A 176 -3.08 -7.35 -14.11
N ILE A 177 -3.17 -6.32 -13.27
CA ILE A 177 -3.87 -6.38 -11.97
C ILE A 177 -5.36 -6.68 -12.18
N PHE A 178 -6.01 -5.98 -13.11
CA PHE A 178 -7.43 -6.13 -13.38
C PHE A 178 -7.75 -7.58 -13.75
N HIS A 179 -7.11 -8.14 -14.77
CA HIS A 179 -7.36 -9.52 -15.18
C HIS A 179 -6.99 -10.53 -14.08
N ARG A 180 -5.89 -10.31 -13.34
CA ARG A 180 -5.48 -11.24 -12.28
C ARG A 180 -6.55 -11.42 -11.20
N TYR A 181 -7.18 -10.35 -10.75
CA TYR A 181 -8.10 -10.39 -9.61
C TYR A 181 -9.58 -10.35 -10.00
N PHE A 182 -9.94 -9.63 -11.06
CA PHE A 182 -11.32 -9.56 -11.54
C PHE A 182 -11.76 -10.89 -12.14
N ASP A 183 -10.93 -11.53 -12.97
CA ASP A 183 -11.27 -12.83 -13.56
C ASP A 183 -11.39 -13.92 -12.48
N TYR A 184 -10.58 -13.83 -11.43
CA TYR A 184 -10.71 -14.68 -10.24
C TYR A 184 -12.06 -14.49 -9.55
N ALA A 185 -12.47 -13.24 -9.30
CA ALA A 185 -13.77 -12.93 -8.70
C ALA A 185 -14.94 -13.42 -9.56
N LEU A 186 -14.88 -13.21 -10.88
CA LEU A 186 -15.90 -13.69 -11.82
C LEU A 186 -16.06 -15.21 -11.78
N ARG A 187 -14.95 -15.96 -11.70
CA ARG A 187 -14.99 -17.44 -11.58
C ARG A 187 -15.70 -17.89 -10.31
N ILE A 188 -15.46 -17.22 -9.18
CA ILE A 188 -16.15 -17.52 -7.92
C ILE A 188 -17.65 -17.26 -8.04
N ILE A 189 -18.03 -16.09 -8.56
CA ILE A 189 -19.44 -15.68 -8.68
C ILE A 189 -20.18 -16.62 -9.64
N ASN A 190 -19.63 -16.91 -10.81
CA ASN A 190 -20.25 -17.82 -11.77
C ASN A 190 -20.36 -19.23 -11.19
N GLY A 191 -19.33 -19.71 -10.49
CA GLY A 191 -19.37 -21.01 -9.82
C GLY A 191 -20.48 -21.09 -8.76
N PHE A 192 -20.73 -20.00 -8.03
CA PHE A 192 -21.84 -19.90 -7.08
C PHE A 192 -23.20 -19.94 -7.79
N ILE A 193 -23.37 -19.20 -8.89
CA ILE A 193 -24.60 -19.17 -9.69
C ILE A 193 -24.93 -20.56 -10.27
N GLU A 194 -23.93 -21.26 -10.80
CA GLU A 194 -24.11 -22.56 -11.45
C GLU A 194 -24.36 -23.70 -10.45
N LYS A 195 -23.71 -23.69 -9.29
CA LYS A 195 -23.76 -24.81 -8.32
C LYS A 195 -24.74 -24.61 -7.18
N GLY A 196 -25.26 -23.39 -6.98
CA GLY A 196 -26.15 -23.05 -5.86
C GLY A 196 -25.54 -23.26 -4.47
N ASP A 197 -24.22 -23.47 -4.40
CA ASP A 197 -23.53 -23.93 -3.20
C ASP A 197 -22.87 -22.76 -2.46
N SER A 198 -23.34 -22.51 -1.24
CA SER A 198 -22.90 -21.42 -0.36
C SER A 198 -21.62 -21.71 0.43
N SER A 199 -20.96 -22.82 0.12
CA SER A 199 -19.78 -23.34 0.81
C SER A 199 -18.44 -22.65 0.45
N LEU A 200 -18.43 -21.68 -0.47
CA LEU A 200 -17.26 -20.85 -0.80
C LEU A 200 -17.03 -19.65 0.17
N LYS A 201 -17.67 -19.66 1.34
CA LYS A 201 -17.36 -18.73 2.44
C LYS A 201 -16.07 -19.10 3.17
#